data_AF-A0A7K9REH4-F1
#
_entry.id   AF-A0A7K9REH4-F1
#
_cell.length_a   1.000
_cell.length_b   1.000
_cell.length_c   1.000
_cell.angle_alpha   90.00
_cell.angle_beta   90.00
_cell.angle_gamma   90.00
#
_symmetry.space_group_name_H-M   'P 1'
#
loop_
_entity.id
_entity.type
_entity.pdbx_description
1 polymer ?
#
loop_
_entity_poly.entity_id
_entity_poly.type
_entity_poly.pdbx_seq_one_letter_code
_entity_poly.pdbx_strand_id
1 'polypeptide(L)'
;VAAQKCRKRKLNAILNLEEDVCNLQTQKESLKKEHSQCSKSINQIKQKLNSLYHDIFSRLRDDQGRPVNPCQYVIHCSSNGSVFIIPKHLAKSEQKQDNRKE
;
A
#
# COMPACT_ATOMS: atom_id res chain seq x y z
N VAL A 1 -33.59 47.82 -8.85
CA VAL A 1 -32.14 47.64 -8.58
C VAL A 1 -31.82 46.41 -7.71
N ALA A 2 -32.42 46.23 -6.53
CA ALA A 2 -32.10 45.11 -5.62
C ALA A 2 -32.32 43.71 -6.24
N ALA A 3 -33.45 43.50 -6.93
CA ALA A 3 -33.76 42.21 -7.57
C ALA A 3 -32.75 41.81 -8.67
N GLN A 4 -32.23 42.78 -9.42
CA GLN A 4 -31.23 42.53 -10.47
C GLN A 4 -29.87 42.15 -9.86
N LYS A 5 -29.44 42.83 -8.79
CA LYS A 5 -28.23 42.46 -8.04
C LYS A 5 -28.36 41.06 -7.42
N CYS A 6 -29.54 40.70 -6.91
CA CYS A 6 -29.81 39.35 -6.39
C CYS A 6 -29.68 38.30 -7.50
N ARG A 7 -30.33 38.52 -8.65
CA ARG A 7 -30.21 37.65 -9.84
C ARG A 7 -28.75 37.49 -10.29
N LYS A 8 -27.99 38.59 -10.38
CA LYS A 8 -26.57 38.55 -10.74
C LYS A 8 -25.74 37.72 -9.76
N ARG A 9 -25.93 37.90 -8.45
CA ARG A 9 -25.22 37.09 -7.44
C ARG A 9 -25.57 35.61 -7.54
N LYS A 10 -26.86 35.29 -7.72
CA LYS A 10 -27.31 33.89 -7.88
C LYS A 10 -26.69 33.25 -9.12
N LEU A 11 -26.65 33.97 -10.24
CA LEU A 11 -26.02 33.49 -11.47
C LEU A 11 -24.51 33.25 -11.27
N ASN A 12 -23.79 34.20 -10.67
CA ASN A 12 -22.37 34.04 -10.39
C ASN A 12 -22.10 32.84 -9.46
N ALA A 13 -22.94 32.63 -8.46
CA ALA A 13 -22.80 31.48 -7.56
C ALA A 13 -23.01 30.15 -8.31
N ILE A 14 -23.96 30.09 -9.24
CA ILE A 14 -24.18 28.90 -10.08
C ILE A 14 -22.94 28.64 -10.94
N LEU A 15 -22.42 29.66 -11.63
CA LEU A 15 -21.25 29.50 -12.50
C LEU A 15 -20.00 29.05 -11.72
N ASN A 16 -19.75 29.64 -10.54
CA ASN A 16 -18.64 29.22 -9.70
C ASN A 16 -18.81 27.77 -9.23
N LEU A 17 -20.03 27.36 -8.85
CA LEU A 17 -20.30 25.98 -8.47
C LEU A 17 -20.11 25.00 -9.64
N GLU A 18 -20.49 25.39 -10.86
CA GLU A 18 -20.24 24.59 -12.06
C GLU A 18 -18.74 24.39 -12.31
N GLU A 19 -17.94 25.45 -12.16
CA GLU A 19 -16.47 25.38 -12.24
C GLU A 19 -15.89 24.49 -11.14
N ASP A 20 -16.33 24.66 -9.89
CA ASP A 20 -15.89 23.84 -8.75
C ASP A 20 -16.21 22.35 -8.98
N VAL A 21 -17.41 22.03 -9.48
CA VAL A 21 -17.79 20.65 -9.80
C VAL A 21 -16.89 20.08 -10.90
N CYS A 22 -16.60 20.85 -11.95
CA CYS A 22 -15.71 20.42 -13.03
C CYS A 22 -14.28 20.16 -12.51
N ASN A 23 -13.77 21.05 -11.66
CA ASN A 23 -12.45 20.92 -11.03
C ASN A 23 -12.39 19.69 -10.12
N LEU A 24 -13.41 19.48 -9.28
CA LEU A 24 -13.51 18.32 -8.40
C LEU A 24 -13.59 16.99 -9.18
N GLN A 25 -14.33 16.97 -10.30
CA GLN A 25 -14.37 15.79 -11.17
C GLN A 25 -12.99 15.48 -11.78
N THR A 26 -12.28 16.51 -12.24
CA THR A 26 -10.93 16.35 -12.78
C THR A 26 -9.95 15.82 -11.72
N GLN A 27 -9.98 16.38 -10.52
CA GLN A 27 -9.14 15.91 -9.40
C GLN A 27 -9.47 14.47 -9.00
N LYS A 28 -10.75 14.11 -8.94
CA LYS A 28 -11.21 12.74 -8.65
C LYS A 28 -10.66 11.74 -9.66
N GLU A 29 -10.69 12.05 -10.96
CA GLU A 29 -10.16 11.14 -11.98
C GLU A 29 -8.62 11.05 -11.93
N SER A 30 -7.92 12.14 -11.62
CA SER A 30 -6.46 12.10 -11.36
C SER A 30 -6.12 11.17 -10.19
N LEU A 31 -6.81 11.34 -9.06
CA LEU A 31 -6.61 10.51 -7.87
C LEU A 31 -6.88 9.02 -8.14
N LYS A 32 -7.94 8.70 -8.90
CA LYS A 32 -8.20 7.31 -9.32
C LYS A 32 -7.07 6.73 -10.15
N LYS A 33 -6.50 7.53 -11.07
CA LYS A 33 -5.36 7.11 -11.89
C LYS A 33 -4.11 6.87 -11.05
N GLU A 34 -3.81 7.77 -10.12
CA GLU A 34 -2.69 7.65 -9.18
C GLU A 34 -2.85 6.42 -8.28
N HIS A 35 -4.05 6.20 -7.72
CA HIS A 35 -4.35 5.02 -6.93
C HIS A 35 -4.14 3.72 -7.73
N SER A 36 -4.62 3.67 -8.97
CA SER A 36 -4.41 2.53 -9.87
C SER A 36 -2.92 2.28 -10.13
N GLN A 37 -2.14 3.35 -10.35
CA GLN A 37 -0.70 3.24 -10.56
C GLN A 37 0.03 2.75 -9.30
N CYS A 38 -0.31 3.28 -8.14
CA CYS A 38 0.24 2.84 -6.86
C CYS A 38 -0.06 1.35 -6.60
N SER A 39 -1.30 0.92 -6.82
CA SER A 39 -1.72 -0.48 -6.71
C SER A 39 -0.88 -1.40 -7.63
N LYS A 40 -0.64 -0.99 -8.87
CA LYS A 40 0.23 -1.74 -9.80
C LYS A 40 1.66 -1.86 -9.27
N SER A 41 2.24 -0.76 -8.78
CA SER A 41 3.59 -0.77 -8.20
C SER A 41 3.68 -1.66 -6.96
N ILE A 42 2.69 -1.60 -6.06
CA ILE A 42 2.60 -2.49 -4.89
C ILE A 42 2.55 -3.95 -5.34
N ASN A 43 1.73 -4.28 -6.34
CA ASN A 43 1.63 -5.65 -6.84
C ASN A 43 2.95 -6.13 -7.43
N GLN A 44 3.66 -5.29 -8.20
CA GLN A 44 4.98 -5.62 -8.73
C GLN A 44 6.01 -5.90 -7.63
N ILE A 45 6.02 -5.10 -6.57
CA ILE A 45 6.92 -5.31 -5.42
C ILE A 45 6.56 -6.62 -4.71
N LYS A 46 5.27 -6.90 -4.48
CA LYS A 46 4.81 -8.17 -3.89
C LYS A 46 5.26 -9.37 -4.71
N GLN A 47 5.15 -9.30 -6.05
CA GLN A 47 5.64 -10.37 -6.93
C GLN A 47 7.15 -10.56 -6.81
N LYS A 48 7.94 -9.48 -6.89
CA LYS A 48 9.40 -9.55 -6.72
C LYS A 48 9.80 -10.13 -5.36
N LEU A 49 9.10 -9.74 -4.29
CA LEU A 49 9.33 -10.27 -2.95
C LEU A 49 9.01 -11.76 -2.87
N ASN A 50 7.89 -12.21 -3.44
CA ASN A 50 7.54 -13.63 -3.49
C ASN A 50 8.56 -14.45 -4.28
N SER A 51 9.03 -13.94 -5.43
CA SER A 51 10.09 -14.58 -6.21
C SER A 51 11.39 -14.70 -5.42
N LEU A 52 11.79 -13.64 -4.71
CA LEU A 52 12.98 -13.65 -3.86
C LEU A 52 12.83 -14.63 -2.69
N TYR A 53 11.66 -14.65 -2.04
CA TYR A 53 11.36 -15.61 -0.98
C TYR A 53 11.48 -17.04 -1.50
N HIS A 54 10.91 -17.33 -2.67
CA HIS A 54 11.02 -18.65 -3.28
C HIS A 54 12.47 -19.02 -3.63
N ASP A 55 13.22 -18.11 -4.25
CA ASP A 55 14.63 -18.34 -4.61
C ASP A 55 15.49 -18.63 -3.37
N ILE A 56 15.36 -17.83 -2.31
CA ILE A 56 16.10 -18.05 -1.05
C ILE A 56 15.76 -19.42 -0.45
N PHE A 57 14.48 -19.74 -0.26
CA PHE A 57 14.07 -21.02 0.33
C PHE A 57 14.43 -22.23 -0.56
N SER A 58 14.51 -22.07 -1.87
CA SER A 58 14.95 -23.13 -2.79
C SER A 58 16.40 -23.53 -2.55
N ARG A 59 17.24 -22.59 -2.09
CA ARG A 59 18.69 -22.77 -1.86
C ARG A 59 19.03 -23.06 -0.40
N LEU A 60 18.18 -22.66 0.53
CA LEU A 60 18.41 -22.88 1.96
C LEU A 60 18.39 -24.36 2.32
N ARG A 61 19.38 -24.76 3.11
CA ARG A 61 19.50 -26.10 3.70
C ARG A 61 19.75 -25.97 5.20
N ASP A 62 19.26 -26.94 5.97
CA ASP A 62 19.58 -27.07 7.39
C ASP A 62 21.00 -27.63 7.60
N ASP A 63 21.39 -27.80 8.85
CA ASP A 63 22.66 -28.37 9.29
C ASP A 63 22.90 -29.80 8.78
N GLN A 64 21.82 -30.53 8.48
CA GLN A 64 21.84 -31.87 7.90
C GLN A 64 21.76 -31.86 6.36
N GLY A 65 21.83 -30.69 5.74
CA GLY A 65 21.76 -30.53 4.28
C GLY A 65 20.35 -30.70 3.69
N ARG A 66 19.29 -30.75 4.50
CA ARG A 66 17.90 -30.92 4.05
C ARG A 66 17.27 -29.57 3.68
N PRO A 67 16.37 -29.50 2.69
CA PRO A 67 15.65 -28.27 2.35
C PRO A 67 14.88 -27.69 3.54
N VAL A 68 15.01 -26.38 3.75
CA VAL A 68 14.24 -25.68 4.80
C VAL A 68 12.78 -25.56 4.38
N ASN A 69 11.86 -25.98 5.26
CA ASN A 69 10.43 -25.94 4.98
C ASN A 69 9.86 -24.49 5.09
N PRO A 70 9.41 -23.87 3.98
CA PRO A 70 8.87 -22.51 3.99
C PRO A 70 7.54 -22.38 4.74
N CYS A 71 6.86 -23.50 5.02
CA CYS A 71 5.65 -23.53 5.84
C CYS A 71 5.94 -23.36 7.32
N GLN A 72 7.14 -23.74 7.79
CA GLN A 72 7.52 -23.73 9.20
C GLN A 72 8.41 -22.54 9.59
N TYR A 73 9.14 -21.97 8.64
CA TYR A 73 10.11 -20.89 8.87
C TYR A 73 9.78 -19.64 8.04
N VAL A 74 10.26 -18.49 8.50
CA VAL A 74 10.22 -17.19 7.81
C VAL A 74 11.56 -16.50 7.88
N ILE A 75 11.83 -15.67 6.88
CA ILE A 75 12.98 -14.77 6.87
C ILE A 75 12.60 -13.51 7.67
N HIS A 76 13.38 -13.20 8.70
CA HIS A 76 13.27 -11.99 9.51
C HIS A 76 14.43 -11.05 9.16
N CYS A 77 14.11 -9.83 8.75
CA CYS A 77 15.08 -8.78 8.47
C CYS A 77 15.01 -7.76 9.59
N SER A 78 16.07 -7.67 10.39
CA SER A 78 16.17 -6.72 11.49
C SER A 78 16.45 -5.30 10.98
N SER A 79 16.14 -4.28 11.80
CA SER A 79 16.40 -2.86 11.48
C SER A 79 17.88 -2.53 11.28
N ASN A 80 18.79 -3.33 11.85
CA ASN A 80 20.24 -3.21 11.66
C ASN A 80 20.74 -3.90 10.37
N GLY A 81 19.85 -4.41 9.52
CA GLY A 81 20.18 -5.08 8.25
C GLY A 81 20.56 -6.56 8.38
N SER A 82 20.58 -7.13 9.60
CA SER A 82 20.79 -8.57 9.77
C SER A 82 19.58 -9.38 9.30
N VAL A 83 19.84 -10.56 8.75
CA VAL A 83 18.82 -11.45 8.19
C VAL A 83 18.90 -12.80 8.90
N PHE A 84 17.78 -13.24 9.47
CA PHE A 84 17.65 -14.49 10.20
C PHE A 84 16.53 -15.35 9.63
N ILE A 85 16.61 -16.66 9.85
CA ILE A 85 15.50 -17.58 9.59
C ILE A 85 14.95 -18.00 10.94
N ILE A 86 13.69 -17.69 11.20
CA ILE A 86 13.04 -18.00 12.48
C ILE A 86 11.80 -18.87 12.25
N PRO A 87 11.49 -19.79 13.17
CA PRO A 87 10.22 -20.51 13.15
C PRO A 87 9.01 -19.57 13.16
N LYS A 88 8.00 -19.85 12.33
CA LYS A 88 6.79 -19.01 12.19
C LYS A 88 6.02 -18.79 13.49
N HIS A 89 6.04 -19.77 14.40
CA HIS A 89 5.36 -19.63 15.68
C HIS A 89 6.00 -18.55 16.57
N LEU A 90 7.30 -18.28 16.39
CA LEU A 90 8.00 -17.20 17.09
C LEU A 90 7.74 -15.83 16.41
N ALA A 91 7.70 -15.79 15.08
CA ALA A 91 7.42 -14.56 14.32
C ALA A 91 6.01 -13.97 14.60
N LYS A 92 5.01 -14.81 14.88
CA LYS A 92 3.64 -14.37 15.20
C LYS A 92 3.54 -13.56 16.50
N SER A 93 4.53 -13.66 17.38
CA SER A 93 4.56 -12.88 18.63
C SER A 93 4.88 -11.40 18.39
N GLU A 94 5.62 -11.08 17.33
CA GLU A 94 6.10 -9.71 17.05
C GLU A 94 5.03 -8.86 16.34
N GLN A 95 4.28 -9.43 15.39
CA GLN A 95 3.22 -8.71 14.67
C GLN A 95 2.04 -8.27 15.57
N LYS A 96 1.85 -8.90 16.74
CA LYS A 96 0.76 -8.54 17.66
C LYS A 96 1.06 -7.28 18.49
N GLN A 97 2.32 -6.85 18.58
CA GLN A 97 2.68 -5.64 19.33
C GLN A 97 2.62 -4.36 18.48
N ASP A 98 2.79 -4.46 17.15
CA ASP A 98 2.77 -3.29 16.26
C ASP A 98 1.34 -2.81 15.94
N ASN A 99 0.37 -3.73 15.82
CA ASN A 99 -1.05 -3.40 15.60
C ASN A 99 -1.78 -2.83 16.84
N ARG A 100 -1.08 -2.52 17.94
CA ARG A 100 -1.67 -1.91 19.15
C ARG A 100 -1.34 -0.42 19.30
N LYS A 101 -0.68 0.17 18.30
CA LYS A 101 -0.37 1.60 18.23
C LYS A 101 -1.03 2.24 17.00
N GLU A 102 -2.35 2.17 16.94
CA GLU A 102 -3.18 3.12 16.17
C GLU A 102 -4.46 3.40 16.94
#